data_AF-A0A3L7T825-F1
#
_entry.id   AF-A0A3L7T825-F1
#
_cell.length_a   1.000
_cell.length_b   1.000
_cell.length_c   1.000
_cell.angle_alpha   90.00
_cell.angle_beta   90.00
_cell.angle_gamma   90.00
#
_symmetry.space_group_name_H-M   'P 1'
#
loop_
_entity.id
_entity.type
_entity.pdbx_description
1 polymer ?
#
loop_
_entity_poly.entity_id
_entity_poly.type
_entity_poly.pdbx_seq_one_letter_code
_entity_poly.pdbx_strand_id
1 'polypeptide(L)'
;MADTGKPISSPVAAIAQQWTRLIPNSSRRAKVDARRLAIDTGPGWSRAILCERSAGRITIVRVFDEVVTPDGERANPREILGVPGAPCVIALAREESLIGRVELPCDDEAELRSMARMALVRDYSVEGMETLCDFQRSSTSSGVTSVVVAAATRARIDEASARAGSPVARISVRALGMLALIRASDTMQHGCTLAVDATRDMLECTLVRDGELLHSRGAALGSGSDEQKNTAILVEFRRLLAALRSSPDGLALDRVVIVADKAVAALIAPQLAAIAGCSAVRLDSHPRVAFASADVREQACASCLPLAGLLLEDDAAVVATGDAIDLLHPTALIDVAARTRQRILTIAGIMVIAGLGGWTFGARSWSALEGRHDDLRAKARTASPLRLRYKRDDLKVKHIEAYRLLAPDWLAHFDGLRRFAPDPSSVVLDSLSAQLDATEIEYSDVGKMSAKPELRFILDGEAKDRTTADALRDALVKEKGYTVGSTGADARGGRRLPYPFAYTLRTTELEPKQLGVAGGAADPAAKAGGGS
;
A
#
# COMPACT_ATOMS: atom_id res chain seq x y z
N MET A 1 33.46 -9.25 24.26
CA MET A 1 33.16 -8.05 23.46
C MET A 1 32.43 -8.51 22.21
N ALA A 2 31.23 -7.96 22.00
CA ALA A 2 30.38 -8.00 20.81
C ALA A 2 29.83 -9.36 20.33
N ASP A 3 28.63 -9.47 19.78
CA ASP A 3 27.36 -8.74 19.88
C ASP A 3 26.38 -9.68 19.16
N THR A 4 25.48 -10.33 19.89
CA THR A 4 24.54 -11.32 19.31
C THR A 4 23.34 -10.58 18.72
N GLY A 5 23.24 -10.64 17.39
CA GLY A 5 22.23 -9.94 16.59
C GLY A 5 20.80 -10.14 17.06
N LYS A 6 20.11 -9.01 17.28
CA LYS A 6 18.65 -8.97 17.41
C LYS A 6 17.99 -9.14 16.04
N PRO A 7 16.92 -9.93 15.92
CA PRO A 7 16.14 -9.98 14.69
C PRO A 7 15.37 -8.67 14.51
N ILE A 8 15.49 -8.08 13.33
CA ILE A 8 14.75 -6.89 12.90
C ILE A 8 13.29 -7.31 12.74
N SER A 9 12.43 -6.87 13.65
CA SER A 9 10.99 -7.08 13.55
C SER A 9 10.45 -6.29 12.35
N SER A 10 9.70 -6.99 11.48
CA SER A 10 9.02 -6.39 10.34
C SER A 10 8.10 -5.25 10.81
N PRO A 11 8.05 -4.09 10.10
CA PRO A 11 7.13 -2.99 10.41
C PRO A 11 5.66 -3.42 10.48
N VAL A 12 5.31 -4.50 9.76
CA VAL A 12 3.95 -5.07 9.74
C VAL A 12 3.58 -5.72 11.07
N ALA A 13 4.55 -6.33 11.78
CA ALA A 13 4.32 -6.95 13.09
C ALA A 13 4.19 -5.91 14.22
N ALA A 14 4.94 -4.80 14.11
CA ALA A 14 4.83 -3.67 15.04
C ALA A 14 3.49 -2.95 14.91
N ILE A 15 2.99 -2.80 13.67
CA ILE A 15 1.67 -2.23 13.40
C ILE A 15 0.57 -3.18 13.92
N ALA A 16 0.64 -4.49 13.68
CA ALA A 16 -0.35 -5.42 14.23
C ALA A 16 -0.44 -5.37 15.78
N GLN A 17 0.69 -5.23 16.48
CA GLN A 17 0.69 -5.07 17.95
C GLN A 17 0.11 -3.73 18.42
N GLN A 18 0.30 -2.66 17.64
CA GLN A 18 -0.17 -1.31 17.99
C GLN A 18 -1.70 -1.16 17.86
N TRP A 19 -2.34 -1.92 16.97
CA TRP A 19 -3.80 -1.90 16.79
C TRP A 19 -4.56 -2.64 17.89
N THR A 20 -3.94 -3.65 18.51
CA THR A 20 -4.50 -4.31 19.71
C THR A 20 -4.55 -3.39 20.95
N ARG A 21 -3.82 -2.26 20.94
CA ARG A 21 -3.74 -1.30 22.05
C ARG A 21 -4.74 -0.13 21.96
N LEU A 22 -5.60 -0.09 20.94
CA LEU A 22 -6.57 0.99 20.73
C LEU A 22 -8.01 0.66 21.16
N ILE A 23 -8.23 -0.51 21.78
CA ILE A 23 -9.38 -0.68 22.67
C ILE A 23 -8.91 -0.19 24.04
N PRO A 24 -9.60 0.77 24.70
CA PRO A 24 -9.18 1.23 26.01
C PRO A 24 -9.01 0.01 26.93
N ASN A 25 -7.80 -0.21 27.45
CA ASN A 25 -7.46 -1.33 28.34
C ASN A 25 -8.41 -1.44 29.55
N SER A 26 -9.10 -0.35 29.91
CA SER A 26 -10.13 -0.33 30.95
C SER A 26 -11.39 -1.12 30.58
N SER A 27 -11.86 -1.11 29.32
CA SER A 27 -13.12 -1.77 28.95
C SER A 27 -12.99 -3.29 28.86
N ARG A 28 -11.85 -3.80 28.33
CA ARG A 28 -11.57 -5.25 28.32
C ARG A 28 -11.34 -5.80 29.73
N ARG A 29 -10.58 -5.09 30.57
CA ARG A 29 -10.34 -5.52 31.96
C ARG A 29 -11.63 -5.47 32.78
N ALA A 30 -12.45 -4.42 32.64
CA ALA A 30 -13.77 -4.34 33.25
C ALA A 30 -14.71 -5.46 32.79
N LYS A 31 -14.72 -5.83 31.49
CA LYS A 31 -15.50 -6.98 31.00
C LYS A 31 -15.03 -8.31 31.60
N VAL A 32 -13.73 -8.52 31.77
CA VAL A 32 -13.20 -9.75 32.39
C VAL A 32 -13.49 -9.80 33.89
N ASP A 33 -13.31 -8.69 34.60
CA ASP A 33 -13.57 -8.60 36.04
C ASP A 33 -15.09 -8.69 36.34
N ALA A 34 -15.94 -8.22 35.43
CA ALA A 34 -17.39 -8.33 35.53
C ALA A 34 -17.91 -9.78 35.45
N ARG A 35 -17.13 -10.69 34.86
CA ARG A 35 -17.48 -12.12 34.78
C ARG A 35 -17.40 -12.86 36.12
N ARG A 36 -17.29 -12.14 37.24
CA ARG A 36 -17.27 -12.69 38.59
C ARG A 36 -18.53 -12.38 39.38
N LEU A 37 -19.29 -11.35 39.02
CA LEU A 37 -20.42 -10.88 39.82
C LEU A 37 -21.64 -10.69 38.92
N ALA A 38 -22.71 -11.43 39.22
CA ALA A 38 -24.01 -11.24 38.58
C ALA A 38 -25.04 -10.85 39.63
N ILE A 39 -25.86 -9.84 39.30
CA ILE A 39 -26.86 -9.26 40.17
C ILE A 39 -28.20 -9.26 39.44
N ASP A 40 -29.26 -9.56 40.17
CA ASP A 40 -30.63 -9.58 39.68
C ASP A 40 -31.50 -8.92 40.73
N THR A 41 -32.19 -7.83 40.37
CA THR A 41 -32.96 -7.04 41.35
C THR A 41 -34.30 -6.65 40.78
N GLY A 42 -35.36 -6.93 41.53
CA GLY A 42 -36.71 -6.43 41.26
C GLY A 42 -37.14 -5.42 42.33
N PRO A 43 -38.40 -4.97 42.33
CA PRO A 43 -38.91 -4.07 43.36
C PRO A 43 -38.88 -4.69 44.78
N GLY A 44 -39.26 -5.97 44.91
CA GLY A 44 -39.43 -6.65 46.20
C GLY A 44 -38.36 -7.69 46.55
N TRP A 45 -37.26 -7.75 45.81
CA TRP A 45 -36.25 -8.79 45.99
C TRP A 45 -34.89 -8.35 45.43
N SER A 46 -33.83 -9.03 45.87
CA SER A 46 -32.47 -8.80 45.41
C SER A 46 -31.66 -10.09 45.48
N ARG A 47 -31.01 -10.44 44.37
CA ARG A 47 -30.22 -11.66 44.20
C ARG A 47 -28.86 -11.31 43.65
N ALA A 48 -27.84 -12.00 44.12
CA ALA A 48 -26.52 -11.88 43.53
C ALA A 48 -25.69 -13.13 43.76
N ILE A 49 -24.76 -13.39 42.84
CA ILE A 49 -23.75 -14.42 43.00
C ILE A 49 -22.36 -13.85 42.77
N LEU A 50 -21.41 -14.31 43.57
CA LEU A 50 -19.98 -14.10 43.36
C LEU A 50 -19.33 -15.42 42.96
N CYS A 51 -18.60 -15.39 41.85
CA CYS A 51 -17.94 -16.54 41.27
C CYS A 51 -16.44 -16.31 41.12
N GLU A 52 -15.68 -17.38 41.31
CA GLU A 52 -14.32 -17.51 40.82
C GLU A 52 -14.31 -18.22 39.47
N ARG A 53 -13.31 -17.93 38.64
CA ARG A 53 -13.22 -18.46 37.29
C ARG A 53 -11.89 -19.17 37.08
N SER A 54 -11.95 -20.40 36.58
CA SER A 54 -10.77 -21.21 36.27
C SER A 54 -11.03 -22.08 35.05
N ALA A 55 -10.16 -22.00 34.04
CA ALA A 55 -10.18 -22.85 32.84
C ALA A 55 -11.57 -23.01 32.15
N GLY A 56 -12.29 -21.89 31.94
CA GLY A 56 -13.60 -21.90 31.28
C GLY A 56 -14.76 -22.43 32.14
N ARG A 57 -14.51 -22.72 33.42
CA ARG A 57 -15.51 -23.06 34.44
C ARG A 57 -15.62 -21.92 35.46
N ILE A 58 -16.76 -21.87 36.12
CA ILE A 58 -17.00 -20.97 37.24
C ILE A 58 -17.28 -21.76 38.51
N THR A 59 -16.82 -21.26 39.65
CA THR A 59 -17.13 -21.76 40.98
C THR A 59 -17.90 -20.67 41.71
N ILE A 60 -19.16 -20.93 42.06
CA ILE A 60 -19.95 -20.01 42.89
C ILE A 60 -19.39 -20.08 44.30
N VAL A 61 -18.91 -18.94 44.81
CA VAL A 61 -18.27 -18.83 46.14
C VAL A 61 -19.24 -18.27 47.16
N ARG A 62 -20.08 -17.31 46.76
CA ARG A 62 -21.09 -16.69 47.62
C ARG A 62 -22.38 -16.45 46.85
N VAL A 63 -23.49 -16.58 47.54
CA VAL A 63 -24.84 -16.29 47.05
C VAL A 63 -25.50 -15.33 48.03
N PHE A 64 -26.29 -14.42 47.49
CA PHE A 64 -27.14 -13.51 48.22
C PHE A 64 -28.53 -13.56 47.60
N ASP A 65 -29.58 -13.76 48.39
CA ASP A 65 -30.97 -13.82 47.92
C ASP A 65 -31.91 -13.31 49.01
N GLU A 66 -32.26 -12.03 48.97
CA GLU A 66 -33.04 -11.34 50.00
C GLU A 66 -34.38 -10.80 49.48
N VAL A 67 -35.42 -10.87 50.32
CA VAL A 67 -36.70 -10.20 50.07
C VAL A 67 -36.57 -8.76 50.55
N VAL A 68 -36.87 -7.81 49.67
CA VAL A 68 -36.82 -6.39 50.00
C VAL A 68 -38.24 -5.92 50.25
N THR A 69 -38.51 -5.39 51.43
CA THR A 69 -39.79 -4.74 51.72
C THR A 69 -39.84 -3.35 51.07
N PRO A 70 -41.03 -2.85 50.65
CA PRO A 70 -41.15 -1.56 49.97
C PRO A 70 -40.57 -0.38 50.78
N ASP A 71 -40.66 -0.45 52.11
CA ASP A 71 -40.20 0.58 53.04
C ASP A 71 -38.83 0.26 53.68
N GLY A 72 -38.23 -0.89 53.33
CA GLY A 72 -36.96 -1.35 53.90
C GLY A 72 -35.75 -0.70 53.25
N GLU A 73 -34.71 -0.45 54.05
CA GLU A 73 -33.41 -0.07 53.51
C GLU A 73 -32.84 -1.23 52.68
N ARG A 74 -32.61 -0.99 51.38
CA ARG A 74 -32.07 -2.01 50.48
C ARG A 74 -30.57 -2.15 50.73
N ALA A 75 -30.17 -3.28 51.26
CA ALA A 75 -28.76 -3.62 51.37
C ALA A 75 -28.13 -3.80 49.98
N ASN A 76 -26.94 -3.24 49.80
CA ASN A 76 -26.20 -3.33 48.53
C ASN A 76 -25.63 -4.75 48.37
N PRO A 77 -26.03 -5.52 47.35
CA PRO A 77 -25.56 -6.90 47.18
C PRO A 77 -24.03 -7.02 47.11
N ARG A 78 -23.35 -5.99 46.59
CA ARG A 78 -21.89 -5.98 46.50
C ARG A 78 -21.21 -5.90 47.85
N GLU A 79 -21.76 -5.11 48.76
CA GLU A 79 -21.21 -4.95 50.11
C GLU A 79 -21.35 -6.25 50.90
N ILE A 80 -22.53 -6.86 50.81
CA ILE A 80 -22.83 -8.15 51.47
C ILE A 80 -21.93 -9.26 50.92
N LEU A 81 -21.72 -9.30 49.60
CA LEU A 81 -20.81 -10.26 48.98
C LEU A 81 -19.33 -9.92 49.21
N GLY A 82 -19.00 -8.76 49.79
CA GLY A 82 -17.64 -8.32 50.13
C GLY A 82 -16.83 -7.77 48.96
N VAL A 83 -17.49 -7.26 47.93
CA VAL A 83 -16.89 -6.78 46.67
C VAL A 83 -17.46 -5.43 46.20
N PRO A 84 -17.48 -4.38 47.05
CA PRO A 84 -18.20 -3.11 46.79
C PRO A 84 -17.82 -2.40 45.49
N GLY A 85 -16.58 -2.53 45.02
CA GLY A 85 -16.08 -1.92 43.78
C GLY A 85 -16.04 -2.84 42.56
N ALA A 86 -16.51 -4.08 42.67
CA ALA A 86 -16.43 -5.03 41.56
C ALA A 86 -17.49 -4.70 40.49
N PRO A 87 -17.10 -4.64 39.20
CA PRO A 87 -18.08 -4.52 38.13
C PRO A 87 -19.02 -5.73 38.12
N CYS A 88 -20.30 -5.53 37.80
CA CYS A 88 -21.27 -6.62 37.71
C CYS A 88 -21.96 -6.72 36.36
N VAL A 89 -22.49 -7.91 36.09
CA VAL A 89 -23.53 -8.16 35.09
C VAL A 89 -24.89 -8.06 35.78
N ILE A 90 -25.80 -7.27 35.24
CA ILE A 90 -27.19 -7.21 35.71
C ILE A 90 -28.06 -8.12 34.85
N ALA A 91 -28.88 -8.95 35.49
CA ALA A 91 -29.96 -9.66 34.86
C ALA A 91 -31.25 -8.84 34.99
N LEU A 92 -31.94 -8.62 33.86
CA LEU A 92 -33.31 -8.13 33.84
C LEU A 92 -34.25 -9.34 33.81
N ALA A 93 -35.31 -9.28 34.60
CA ALA A 93 -36.40 -10.24 34.51
C ALA A 93 -37.14 -10.08 33.17
N ARG A 94 -37.87 -11.13 32.77
CA ARG A 94 -38.67 -11.13 31.53
C ARG A 94 -39.78 -10.08 31.50
N GLU A 95 -40.20 -9.56 32.64
CA GLU A 95 -41.21 -8.50 32.74
C GLU A 95 -40.62 -7.10 32.48
N GLU A 96 -39.32 -6.95 32.66
CA GLU A 96 -38.58 -5.70 32.45
C GLU A 96 -37.90 -5.64 31.08
N SER A 97 -38.00 -6.72 30.29
CA SER A 97 -37.31 -6.88 29.01
C SER A 97 -38.13 -7.68 28.01
N LEU A 98 -37.86 -7.49 26.72
CA LEU A 98 -38.36 -8.31 25.62
C LEU A 98 -37.22 -9.21 25.13
N ILE A 99 -37.54 -10.46 24.81
CA ILE A 99 -36.60 -11.43 24.25
C ILE A 99 -37.32 -12.27 23.20
N GLY A 100 -36.60 -12.64 22.15
CA GLY A 100 -37.12 -13.54 21.13
C GLY A 100 -36.06 -14.00 20.14
N ARG A 101 -36.55 -14.57 19.04
CA ARG A 101 -35.76 -15.04 17.91
C ARG A 101 -36.26 -14.34 16.66
N VAL A 102 -35.34 -13.96 15.79
CA VAL A 102 -35.63 -13.38 14.47
C VAL A 102 -34.80 -14.12 13.43
N GLU A 103 -35.43 -14.48 12.32
CA GLU A 103 -34.75 -15.06 11.17
C GLU A 103 -34.60 -14.00 10.09
N LEU A 104 -33.38 -13.84 9.58
CA LEU A 104 -33.00 -12.79 8.65
C LEU A 104 -32.38 -13.42 7.40
N PRO A 105 -32.85 -13.09 6.18
CA PRO A 105 -32.36 -13.68 4.94
C PRO A 105 -31.02 -13.05 4.49
N CYS A 106 -29.98 -13.16 5.32
CA CYS A 106 -28.63 -12.77 4.96
C CYS A 106 -27.60 -13.64 5.69
N ASP A 107 -26.40 -13.75 5.12
CA ASP A 107 -25.22 -14.39 5.72
C ASP A 107 -24.05 -13.40 5.90
N ASP A 108 -24.04 -12.29 5.15
CA ASP A 108 -23.09 -11.20 5.34
C ASP A 108 -23.26 -10.52 6.71
N GLU A 109 -22.14 -10.33 7.40
CA GLU A 109 -22.14 -9.79 8.76
C GLU A 109 -22.59 -8.33 8.81
N ALA A 110 -22.20 -7.48 7.86
CA ALA A 110 -22.55 -6.07 7.89
C ALA A 110 -24.03 -5.84 7.55
N GLU A 111 -24.54 -6.59 6.58
CA GLU A 111 -25.96 -6.65 6.27
C GLU A 111 -26.78 -7.16 7.46
N LEU A 112 -26.32 -8.26 8.10
CA LEU A 112 -26.99 -8.84 9.28
C LEU A 112 -27.19 -7.81 10.38
N ARG A 113 -26.16 -7.03 10.74
CA ARG A 113 -26.31 -6.04 11.82
C ARG A 113 -27.34 -4.97 11.48
N SER A 114 -27.39 -4.57 10.21
CA SER A 114 -28.33 -3.57 9.72
C SER A 114 -29.76 -4.12 9.76
N MET A 115 -29.98 -5.32 9.23
CA MET A 115 -31.28 -6.00 9.22
C MET A 115 -31.77 -6.34 10.63
N ALA A 116 -30.89 -6.87 11.49
CA ALA A 116 -31.21 -7.18 12.88
C ALA A 116 -31.65 -5.93 13.65
N ARG A 117 -30.97 -4.80 13.43
CA ARG A 117 -31.36 -3.53 14.06
C ARG A 117 -32.70 -3.02 13.55
N MET A 118 -32.98 -3.13 12.25
CA MET A 118 -34.29 -2.77 11.70
C MET A 118 -35.41 -3.65 12.29
N ALA A 119 -35.19 -4.97 12.38
CA ALA A 119 -36.14 -5.89 12.99
C ALA A 119 -36.37 -5.58 14.48
N LEU A 120 -35.29 -5.30 15.22
CA LEU A 120 -35.37 -4.89 16.63
C LEU A 120 -36.18 -3.62 16.84
N VAL A 121 -35.95 -2.59 16.02
CA VAL A 121 -36.71 -1.33 16.11
C VAL A 121 -38.17 -1.54 15.73
N ARG A 122 -38.46 -2.42 14.75
CA ARG A 122 -39.83 -2.67 14.30
C ARG A 122 -40.63 -3.50 15.30
N ASP A 123 -40.06 -4.59 15.82
CA ASP A 123 -40.80 -5.63 16.53
C ASP A 123 -40.58 -5.63 18.05
N TYR A 124 -39.49 -5.00 18.52
CA TYR A 124 -39.07 -5.03 19.93
C TYR A 124 -38.88 -3.63 20.54
N SER A 125 -39.36 -2.57 19.88
CA SER A 125 -39.41 -1.23 20.46
C SER A 125 -40.76 -0.96 21.13
N VAL A 126 -40.73 -0.20 22.22
CA VAL A 126 -41.95 0.27 22.90
C VAL A 126 -42.27 1.67 22.39
N GLU A 127 -43.49 1.86 21.86
CA GLU A 127 -43.93 3.15 21.32
C GLU A 127 -43.84 4.26 22.38
N GLY A 128 -43.29 5.42 21.99
CA GLY A 128 -43.12 6.58 22.86
C GLY A 128 -42.02 6.46 23.93
N MET A 129 -41.27 5.35 23.95
CA MET A 129 -40.22 5.10 24.95
C MET A 129 -38.86 4.85 24.28
N GLU A 130 -37.79 5.38 24.86
CA GLU A 130 -36.43 5.00 24.44
C GLU A 130 -36.19 3.53 24.79
N THR A 131 -35.98 2.71 23.76
CA THR A 131 -35.75 1.27 23.90
C THR A 131 -34.33 0.94 23.42
N LEU A 132 -33.56 0.30 24.28
CA LEU A 132 -32.24 -0.23 23.96
C LEU A 132 -32.38 -1.69 23.56
N CYS A 133 -31.82 -2.04 22.42
CA CYS A 133 -31.94 -3.37 21.84
C CYS A 133 -30.57 -3.88 21.41
N ASP A 134 -30.36 -5.19 21.57
CA ASP A 134 -29.16 -5.87 21.09
C ASP A 134 -29.49 -7.30 20.64
N PHE A 135 -28.57 -7.94 19.93
CA PHE A 135 -28.77 -9.27 19.38
C PHE A 135 -27.50 -10.11 19.41
N GLN A 136 -27.67 -11.42 19.43
CA GLN A 136 -26.59 -12.39 19.28
C GLN A 136 -26.95 -13.38 18.17
N ARG A 137 -25.99 -13.64 17.27
CA ARG A 137 -26.13 -14.66 16.23
C ARG A 137 -26.26 -16.06 16.87
N SER A 138 -27.29 -16.79 16.47
CA SER A 138 -27.51 -18.18 16.90
C SER A 138 -26.96 -19.17 15.88
N SER A 139 -27.41 -19.08 14.62
CA SER A 139 -27.00 -19.98 13.54
C SER A 139 -27.17 -19.32 12.17
N THR A 140 -26.50 -19.89 11.18
CA THR A 140 -26.67 -19.51 9.77
C THR A 140 -26.80 -20.79 8.94
N SER A 141 -27.88 -20.90 8.19
CA SER A 141 -28.16 -22.04 7.31
C SER A 141 -28.85 -21.58 6.03
N SER A 142 -28.37 -22.04 4.87
CA SER A 142 -29.02 -21.80 3.57
C SER A 142 -29.31 -20.33 3.25
N GLY A 143 -28.41 -19.42 3.64
CA GLY A 143 -28.57 -17.97 3.42
C GLY A 143 -29.53 -17.27 4.39
N VAL A 144 -30.04 -17.97 5.40
CA VAL A 144 -30.84 -17.41 6.50
C VAL A 144 -30.03 -17.49 7.78
N THR A 145 -29.94 -16.37 8.49
CA THR A 145 -29.32 -16.27 9.81
C THR A 145 -30.39 -16.08 10.87
N SER A 146 -30.36 -16.95 11.88
CA SER A 146 -31.16 -16.83 13.09
C SER A 146 -30.41 -16.04 14.16
N VAL A 147 -31.06 -15.03 14.72
CA VAL A 147 -30.53 -14.20 15.81
C VAL A 147 -31.45 -14.28 17.02
N VAL A 148 -30.84 -14.36 18.21
CA VAL A 148 -31.51 -14.11 19.48
C VAL A 148 -31.48 -12.61 19.72
N VAL A 149 -32.62 -12.03 20.09
CA VAL A 149 -32.77 -10.60 20.29
C VAL A 149 -33.23 -10.31 21.71
N ALA A 150 -32.77 -9.19 22.26
CA ALA A 150 -33.27 -8.67 23.52
C ALA A 150 -33.46 -7.15 23.44
N ALA A 151 -34.43 -6.64 24.19
CA ALA A 151 -34.70 -5.22 24.31
C ALA A 151 -35.19 -4.86 25.71
N ALA A 152 -34.90 -3.65 26.18
CA ALA A 152 -35.49 -3.09 27.39
C ALA A 152 -35.58 -1.57 27.26
N THR A 153 -36.54 -0.96 27.97
CA THR A 153 -36.63 0.50 27.97
C THR A 153 -35.47 1.09 28.78
N ARG A 154 -35.02 2.28 28.39
CA ARG A 154 -33.94 3.00 29.07
C ARG A 154 -34.26 3.19 30.56
N ALA A 155 -35.50 3.53 30.87
CA ALA A 155 -35.99 3.67 32.25
C ALA A 155 -35.77 2.39 33.09
N ARG A 156 -36.09 1.21 32.54
CA ARG A 156 -35.87 -0.07 33.26
C ARG A 156 -34.39 -0.37 33.47
N ILE A 157 -33.56 -0.07 32.48
CA ILE A 157 -32.10 -0.20 32.57
C ILE A 157 -31.53 0.71 33.67
N ASP A 158 -31.97 1.97 33.71
CA ASP A 158 -31.51 2.94 34.70
C ASP A 158 -32.01 2.57 36.12
N GLU A 159 -33.27 2.12 36.26
CA GLU A 159 -33.82 1.59 37.51
C GLU A 159 -33.02 0.40 38.04
N ALA A 160 -32.77 -0.62 37.20
CA ALA A 160 -32.00 -1.80 37.59
C ALA A 160 -30.55 -1.43 37.94
N SER A 161 -29.94 -0.51 37.18
CA SER A 161 -28.59 -0.01 37.46
C SER A 161 -28.52 0.75 38.78
N ALA A 162 -29.53 1.55 39.10
CA ALA A 162 -29.62 2.26 40.38
C ALA A 162 -29.75 1.28 41.56
N ARG A 163 -30.53 0.20 41.41
CA ARG A 163 -30.70 -0.85 42.45
C ARG A 163 -29.42 -1.66 42.67
N ALA A 164 -28.69 -1.98 41.61
CA ALA A 164 -27.47 -2.77 41.69
C ALA A 164 -26.22 -1.94 42.08
N GLY A 165 -26.27 -0.62 41.90
CA GLY A 165 -25.17 0.31 42.12
C GLY A 165 -24.10 0.29 41.02
N SER A 166 -23.13 1.21 41.09
CA SER A 166 -22.01 1.33 40.12
C SER A 166 -20.74 0.62 40.64
N PRO A 167 -19.89 0.00 39.78
CA PRO A 167 -19.95 -0.02 38.31
C PRO A 167 -20.74 -1.18 37.71
N VAL A 168 -21.56 -0.88 36.70
CA VAL A 168 -22.28 -1.87 35.88
C VAL A 168 -21.51 -2.07 34.58
N ALA A 169 -21.17 -3.33 34.26
CA ALA A 169 -20.39 -3.64 33.06
C ALA A 169 -21.23 -4.13 31.89
N ARG A 170 -22.32 -4.86 32.18
CA ARG A 170 -23.23 -5.43 31.18
C ARG A 170 -24.63 -5.55 31.76
N ILE A 171 -25.64 -5.35 30.93
CA ILE A 171 -27.03 -5.64 31.27
C ILE A 171 -27.56 -6.64 30.24
N SER A 172 -28.09 -7.76 30.73
CA SER A 172 -28.63 -8.84 29.92
C SER A 172 -29.95 -9.33 30.51
N VAL A 173 -30.58 -10.32 29.87
CA VAL A 173 -31.87 -10.88 30.29
C VAL A 173 -31.65 -12.22 30.97
N ARG A 174 -32.35 -12.47 32.07
CA ARG A 174 -32.19 -13.69 32.88
C ARG A 174 -32.35 -14.99 32.07
N ALA A 175 -33.32 -15.09 31.15
CA ALA A 175 -33.44 -16.21 30.21
C ALA A 175 -32.17 -16.51 29.40
N LEU A 176 -31.37 -15.51 29.04
CA LEU A 176 -30.12 -15.72 28.30
C LEU A 176 -29.09 -16.46 29.15
N GLY A 177 -29.13 -16.26 30.47
CA GLY A 177 -28.35 -17.05 31.41
C GLY A 177 -28.74 -18.52 31.39
N MET A 178 -30.04 -18.81 31.42
CA MET A 178 -30.51 -20.20 31.32
C MET A 178 -30.16 -20.83 29.95
N LEU A 179 -30.29 -20.07 28.87
CA LEU A 179 -29.85 -20.48 27.53
C LEU A 179 -28.35 -20.81 27.51
N ALA A 180 -27.51 -19.97 28.14
CA ALA A 180 -26.07 -20.19 28.23
C ALA A 180 -25.72 -21.45 29.03
N LEU A 181 -26.44 -21.77 30.11
CA LEU A 181 -26.27 -23.04 30.82
C LEU A 181 -26.62 -24.24 29.91
N ILE A 182 -27.73 -24.18 29.18
CA ILE A 182 -28.11 -25.25 28.27
C ILE A 182 -27.05 -25.47 27.19
N ARG A 183 -26.57 -24.39 26.56
CA ARG A 183 -25.50 -24.42 25.54
C ARG A 183 -24.17 -24.94 26.09
N ALA A 184 -23.88 -24.66 27.36
CA ALA A 184 -22.63 -25.06 28.01
C ALA A 184 -22.61 -26.51 28.50
N SER A 185 -23.69 -27.27 28.30
CA SER A 185 -23.83 -28.66 28.72
C SER A 185 -24.02 -29.59 27.52
N ASP A 186 -23.12 -30.57 27.38
CA ASP A 186 -23.15 -31.51 26.26
C ASP A 186 -24.44 -32.34 26.19
N THR A 187 -25.05 -32.59 27.36
CA THR A 187 -26.29 -33.35 27.46
C THR A 187 -27.52 -32.50 27.19
N MET A 188 -27.51 -31.21 27.57
CA MET A 188 -28.69 -30.35 27.45
C MET A 188 -28.73 -29.60 26.12
N GLN A 189 -27.58 -29.33 25.51
CA GLN A 189 -27.48 -28.55 24.28
C GLN A 189 -28.20 -29.23 23.11
N HIS A 190 -28.19 -30.56 23.05
CA HIS A 190 -28.82 -31.34 21.99
C HIS A 190 -30.27 -31.70 22.31
N GLY A 191 -31.13 -31.67 21.29
CA GLY A 191 -32.56 -31.92 21.42
C GLY A 191 -33.33 -30.72 21.96
N CYS A 192 -34.57 -30.95 22.36
CA CYS A 192 -35.49 -29.94 22.84
C CYS A 192 -35.60 -29.96 24.37
N THR A 193 -34.97 -28.96 25.00
CA THR A 193 -34.94 -28.76 26.45
C THR A 193 -35.83 -27.59 26.85
N LEU A 194 -36.78 -27.83 27.74
CA LEU A 194 -37.57 -26.77 28.38
C LEU A 194 -37.03 -26.50 29.78
N ALA A 195 -36.44 -25.33 30.00
CA ALA A 195 -36.05 -24.88 31.32
C ALA A 195 -37.22 -24.19 32.02
N VAL A 196 -37.44 -24.51 33.29
CA VAL A 196 -38.42 -23.89 34.18
C VAL A 196 -37.65 -23.30 35.37
N ASP A 197 -37.41 -22.00 35.32
CA ASP A 197 -36.80 -21.24 36.41
C ASP A 197 -37.91 -20.62 37.27
N ALA A 198 -38.17 -21.25 38.41
CA ALA A 198 -39.21 -20.86 39.35
C ALA A 198 -38.55 -20.39 40.66
N THR A 199 -38.54 -19.08 40.86
CA THR A 199 -38.09 -18.46 42.10
C THR A 199 -39.29 -18.12 42.99
N ARG A 200 -39.07 -17.42 44.10
CA ARG A 200 -40.16 -17.04 45.03
C ARG A 200 -41.14 -16.00 44.49
N ASP A 201 -40.74 -15.23 43.49
CA ASP A 201 -41.45 -14.05 42.95
C ASP A 201 -41.61 -14.07 41.43
N MET A 202 -40.95 -14.99 40.73
CA MET A 202 -41.06 -15.09 39.28
C MET A 202 -40.95 -16.53 38.77
N LEU A 203 -41.59 -16.76 37.64
CA LEU A 203 -41.46 -17.94 36.80
C LEU A 203 -40.92 -17.50 35.44
N GLU A 204 -39.88 -18.15 34.94
CA GLU A 204 -39.37 -17.97 33.59
C GLU A 204 -39.14 -19.33 32.93
N CYS A 205 -39.81 -19.53 31.80
CA CYS A 205 -39.73 -20.73 31.00
C CYS A 205 -38.94 -20.44 29.73
N THR A 206 -37.84 -21.15 29.52
CA THR A 206 -36.96 -20.99 28.34
C THR A 206 -36.92 -22.28 27.55
N LEU A 207 -37.45 -22.27 26.33
CA LEU A 207 -37.43 -23.40 25.41
C LEU A 207 -36.24 -23.28 24.46
N VAL A 208 -35.39 -24.30 24.47
CA VAL A 208 -34.18 -24.38 23.65
C VAL A 208 -34.22 -25.66 22.80
N ARG A 209 -33.83 -25.56 21.53
CA ARG A 209 -33.63 -26.71 20.64
C ARG A 209 -32.25 -26.63 20.02
N ASP A 210 -31.44 -27.65 20.21
CA ASP A 210 -30.09 -27.73 19.62
C ASP A 210 -29.23 -26.48 19.89
N GLY A 211 -29.33 -25.96 21.12
CA GLY A 211 -28.63 -24.75 21.56
C GLY A 211 -29.28 -23.43 21.10
N GLU A 212 -30.36 -23.46 20.32
CA GLU A 212 -31.07 -22.26 19.85
C GLU A 212 -32.27 -21.93 20.71
N LEU A 213 -32.46 -20.64 21.02
CA LEU A 213 -33.67 -20.18 21.68
C LEU A 213 -34.86 -20.29 20.72
N LEU A 214 -35.89 -21.05 21.10
CA LEU A 214 -37.14 -21.12 20.35
C LEU A 214 -38.21 -20.21 20.96
N HIS A 215 -38.31 -20.20 22.28
CA HIS A 215 -39.32 -19.43 22.99
C HIS A 215 -38.86 -19.08 24.40
N SER A 216 -39.25 -17.91 24.90
CA SER A 216 -39.10 -17.55 26.31
C SER A 216 -40.35 -16.83 26.79
N ARG A 217 -40.86 -17.25 27.96
CA ARG A 217 -42.04 -16.69 28.60
C ARG A 217 -41.81 -16.56 30.09
N GLY A 218 -42.19 -15.42 30.66
CA GLY A 218 -42.13 -15.19 32.10
C GLY A 218 -43.48 -14.75 32.67
N ALA A 219 -43.63 -14.90 33.98
CA ALA A 219 -44.75 -14.43 34.77
C ALA A 219 -44.32 -14.17 36.22
N ALA A 220 -44.80 -13.08 36.82
CA ALA A 220 -44.68 -12.84 38.25
C ALA A 220 -45.47 -13.88 39.04
N LEU A 221 -44.86 -14.37 40.12
CA LEU A 221 -45.52 -15.18 41.13
C LEU A 221 -45.92 -14.27 42.28
N GLY A 222 -47.22 -14.28 42.61
CA GLY A 222 -47.75 -13.47 43.71
C GLY A 222 -47.24 -13.91 45.08
N SER A 223 -47.43 -13.05 46.09
CA SER A 223 -47.21 -13.37 47.49
C SER A 223 -48.33 -14.29 48.01
N GLY A 224 -48.19 -15.59 47.79
CA GLY A 224 -49.12 -16.63 48.28
C GLY A 224 -48.40 -17.74 49.04
N SER A 225 -49.16 -18.71 49.56
CA SER A 225 -48.60 -19.94 50.11
C SER A 225 -47.87 -20.76 49.04
N ASP A 226 -46.98 -21.65 49.44
CA ASP A 226 -46.22 -22.50 48.48
C ASP A 226 -47.15 -23.33 47.59
N GLU A 227 -48.31 -23.77 48.10
CA GLU A 227 -49.33 -24.48 47.33
C GLU A 227 -49.95 -23.61 46.22
N GLN A 228 -50.24 -22.34 46.53
CA GLN A 228 -50.75 -21.38 45.55
C GLN A 228 -49.71 -21.09 44.47
N LYS A 229 -48.44 -20.94 44.86
CA LYS A 229 -47.33 -20.75 43.91
C LYS A 229 -47.14 -21.96 43.01
N ASN A 230 -47.15 -23.16 43.58
CA ASN A 230 -47.05 -24.41 42.81
C ASN A 230 -48.19 -24.52 41.79
N THR A 231 -49.42 -24.18 42.20
CA THR A 231 -50.58 -24.17 41.30
C THR A 231 -50.39 -23.16 40.17
N ALA A 232 -49.91 -21.95 40.48
CA ALA A 232 -49.64 -20.92 39.47
C ALA A 232 -48.57 -21.37 38.47
N ILE A 233 -47.47 -21.99 38.95
CA ILE A 233 -46.41 -22.55 38.10
C ILE A 233 -46.99 -23.57 37.11
N LEU A 234 -47.82 -24.50 37.60
CA LEU A 234 -48.41 -25.54 36.77
C LEU A 234 -49.41 -25.00 35.75
N VAL A 235 -50.20 -23.98 36.11
CA VAL A 235 -51.13 -23.32 35.18
C VAL A 235 -50.36 -22.65 34.05
N GLU A 236 -49.32 -21.89 34.39
CA GLU A 236 -48.47 -21.22 33.41
C GLU A 236 -47.72 -22.20 32.50
N PHE A 237 -47.21 -23.29 33.07
CA PHE A 237 -46.57 -24.35 32.31
C PHE A 237 -47.53 -25.03 31.33
N ARG A 238 -48.76 -25.36 31.74
CA ARG A 238 -49.79 -25.91 30.84
C ARG A 238 -50.13 -24.93 29.73
N ARG A 239 -50.29 -23.65 30.06
CA ARG A 239 -50.59 -22.58 29.11
C ARG A 239 -49.49 -22.43 28.06
N LEU A 240 -48.24 -22.49 28.48
CA LEU A 240 -47.09 -22.48 27.59
C LEU A 240 -47.07 -23.70 26.67
N LEU A 241 -47.18 -24.91 27.22
CA LEU A 241 -47.17 -26.13 26.41
C LEU A 241 -48.33 -26.20 25.42
N ALA A 242 -49.52 -25.75 25.79
CA ALA A 242 -50.65 -25.65 24.88
C ALA A 242 -50.32 -24.72 23.69
N ALA A 243 -49.77 -23.53 23.96
CA ALA A 243 -49.37 -22.58 22.92
C ALA A 243 -48.26 -23.12 22.01
N LEU A 244 -47.30 -23.84 22.58
CA LEU A 244 -46.19 -24.41 21.83
C LEU A 244 -46.62 -25.62 20.96
N ARG A 245 -47.52 -26.47 21.47
CA ARG A 245 -48.02 -27.64 20.72
C ARG A 245 -48.99 -27.27 19.60
N SER A 246 -49.62 -26.09 19.66
CA SER A 246 -50.41 -25.55 18.54
C SER A 246 -49.56 -25.01 17.39
N SER A 247 -48.24 -24.94 17.53
CA SER A 247 -47.31 -24.50 16.48
C SER A 247 -47.19 -25.57 15.37
N PRO A 248 -47.12 -25.19 14.07
CA PRO A 248 -47.16 -26.11 12.93
C PRO A 248 -46.08 -27.20 12.92
N ASP A 249 -44.93 -26.98 13.56
CA ASP A 249 -43.81 -27.93 13.54
C ASP A 249 -43.94 -29.08 14.55
N GLY A 250 -44.94 -29.06 15.42
CA GLY A 250 -45.11 -30.06 16.48
C GLY A 250 -43.97 -30.01 17.51
N LEU A 251 -44.29 -29.71 18.77
CA LEU A 251 -43.28 -29.70 19.83
C LEU A 251 -43.25 -31.03 20.59
N ALA A 252 -42.20 -31.82 20.36
CA ALA A 252 -41.78 -32.89 21.27
C ALA A 252 -40.64 -32.40 22.16
N LEU A 253 -40.81 -32.54 23.48
CA LEU A 253 -39.78 -32.22 24.46
C LEU A 253 -38.99 -33.50 24.79
N ASP A 254 -37.67 -33.40 24.78
CA ASP A 254 -36.80 -34.48 25.25
C ASP A 254 -36.67 -34.46 26.78
N ARG A 255 -36.69 -33.26 27.37
CA ARG A 255 -36.51 -33.07 28.81
C ARG A 255 -37.03 -31.72 29.30
N VAL A 256 -37.36 -31.69 30.59
CA VAL A 256 -37.64 -30.49 31.38
C VAL A 256 -36.57 -30.35 32.47
N VAL A 257 -35.96 -29.17 32.56
CA VAL A 257 -34.94 -28.85 33.56
C VAL A 257 -35.52 -27.80 34.50
N ILE A 258 -35.46 -28.04 35.81
CA ILE A 258 -36.09 -27.18 36.81
C ILE A 258 -35.02 -26.48 37.63
N VAL A 259 -35.05 -25.15 37.69
CA VAL A 259 -34.30 -24.34 38.66
C VAL A 259 -35.32 -23.80 39.65
N ALA A 260 -35.30 -24.34 40.87
CA ALA A 260 -36.21 -23.96 41.94
C ALA A 260 -35.68 -24.44 43.28
N ASP A 261 -36.26 -23.94 44.37
CA ASP A 261 -36.09 -24.52 45.70
C ASP A 261 -36.36 -26.03 45.70
N LYS A 262 -35.62 -26.79 46.52
CA LYS A 262 -35.69 -28.26 46.53
C LYS A 262 -37.09 -28.79 46.82
N ALA A 263 -37.79 -28.18 47.78
CA ALA A 263 -39.13 -28.61 48.14
C ALA A 263 -40.12 -28.32 47.01
N VAL A 264 -40.02 -27.13 46.40
CA VAL A 264 -40.83 -26.74 45.24
C VAL A 264 -40.58 -27.68 44.06
N ALA A 265 -39.31 -27.91 43.71
CA ALA A 265 -38.91 -28.80 42.62
C ALA A 265 -39.43 -30.23 42.81
N ALA A 266 -39.35 -30.77 44.02
CA ALA A 266 -39.85 -32.11 44.35
C ALA A 266 -41.38 -32.23 44.15
N LEU A 267 -42.13 -31.16 44.43
CA LEU A 267 -43.58 -31.12 44.27
C LEU A 267 -44.01 -30.98 42.80
N ILE A 268 -43.33 -30.13 42.03
CA ILE A 268 -43.72 -29.82 40.66
C ILE A 268 -43.16 -30.83 39.64
N ALA A 269 -41.98 -31.42 39.87
CA ALA A 269 -41.32 -32.27 38.88
C ALA A 269 -42.17 -33.45 38.38
N PRO A 270 -42.84 -34.26 39.21
CA PRO A 270 -43.69 -35.35 38.73
C PRO A 270 -44.85 -34.86 37.85
N GLN A 271 -45.40 -33.69 38.19
CA GLN A 271 -46.52 -33.09 37.49
C GLN A 271 -46.08 -32.50 36.14
N LEU A 272 -44.94 -31.80 36.13
CA LEU A 272 -44.33 -31.28 34.90
C LEU A 272 -43.96 -32.42 33.95
N ALA A 273 -43.39 -33.52 34.46
CA ALA A 273 -43.09 -34.70 33.68
C ALA A 273 -44.35 -35.31 33.03
N ALA A 274 -45.44 -35.44 33.80
CA ALA A 274 -46.71 -35.96 33.29
C ALA A 274 -47.33 -35.05 32.21
N ILE A 275 -47.28 -33.72 32.37
CA ILE A 275 -47.83 -32.76 31.39
C ILE A 275 -46.95 -32.72 30.12
N ALA A 276 -45.63 -32.69 30.28
CA ALA A 276 -44.68 -32.60 29.19
C ALA A 276 -44.56 -33.91 28.40
N GLY A 277 -44.77 -35.06 29.04
CA GLY A 277 -44.56 -36.38 28.46
C GLY A 277 -43.10 -36.81 28.39
N CYS A 278 -42.21 -36.20 29.19
CA CYS A 278 -40.78 -36.49 29.24
C CYS A 278 -40.24 -36.34 30.68
N SER A 279 -38.95 -36.62 30.89
CA SER A 279 -38.33 -36.47 32.22
C SER A 279 -38.27 -35.01 32.66
N ALA A 280 -38.70 -34.71 33.88
CA ALA A 280 -38.52 -33.41 34.52
C ALA A 280 -37.64 -33.56 35.75
N VAL A 281 -36.50 -32.84 35.79
CA VAL A 281 -35.48 -33.00 36.85
C VAL A 281 -34.97 -31.65 37.29
N ARG A 282 -34.71 -31.50 38.60
CA ARG A 282 -34.04 -30.32 39.16
C ARG A 282 -32.59 -30.24 38.70
N LEU A 283 -32.11 -29.05 38.35
CA LEU A 283 -30.72 -28.82 37.98
C LEU A 283 -29.84 -28.68 39.23
N ASP A 284 -29.43 -29.81 39.80
CA ASP A 284 -28.57 -29.83 40.99
C ASP A 284 -27.06 -29.70 40.67
N SER A 285 -26.66 -29.89 39.41
CA SER A 285 -25.26 -29.80 38.98
C SER A 285 -25.14 -29.41 37.50
N HIS A 286 -23.99 -28.84 37.14
CA HIS A 286 -23.70 -28.41 35.77
C HIS A 286 -22.20 -28.57 35.44
N PRO A 287 -21.80 -29.05 34.24
CA PRO A 287 -20.40 -29.35 33.93
C PRO A 287 -19.44 -28.15 34.00
N ARG A 288 -19.96 -26.93 33.82
CA ARG A 288 -19.20 -25.67 33.91
C ARG A 288 -19.42 -24.86 35.19
N VAL A 289 -20.27 -25.32 36.11
CA VAL A 289 -20.56 -24.61 37.36
C VAL A 289 -20.25 -25.52 38.55
N ALA A 290 -19.27 -25.12 39.35
CA ALA A 290 -18.94 -25.70 40.63
C ALA A 290 -19.44 -24.81 41.77
N PHE A 291 -19.42 -25.35 42.99
CA PHE A 291 -19.87 -24.64 44.19
C PHE A 291 -18.82 -24.78 45.29
N ALA A 292 -18.56 -23.71 46.03
CA ALA A 292 -17.58 -23.72 47.12
C ALA A 292 -18.03 -24.58 48.32
N SER A 293 -19.34 -24.72 48.54
CA SER A 293 -19.92 -25.55 49.60
C SER A 293 -21.29 -26.11 49.21
N ALA A 294 -21.80 -27.06 50.00
CA ALA A 294 -23.14 -27.63 49.80
C ALA A 294 -24.25 -26.60 50.03
N ASP A 295 -24.08 -25.67 50.99
CA ASP A 295 -25.06 -24.61 51.26
C ASP A 295 -25.11 -23.61 50.12
N VAL A 296 -23.95 -23.22 49.58
CA VAL A 296 -23.85 -22.35 48.39
C VAL A 296 -24.51 -23.02 47.18
N ARG A 297 -24.32 -24.34 47.02
CA ARG A 297 -25.01 -25.10 45.97
C ARG A 297 -26.52 -25.02 46.13
N GLU A 298 -27.04 -25.30 47.32
CA GLU A 298 -28.49 -25.33 47.55
C GLU A 298 -29.13 -23.95 47.28
N GLN A 299 -28.51 -22.88 47.80
CA GLN A 299 -28.96 -21.50 47.54
C GLN A 299 -28.89 -21.13 46.05
N ALA A 300 -27.80 -21.49 45.37
CA ALA A 300 -27.65 -21.20 43.95
C ALA A 300 -28.68 -21.95 43.09
N CYS A 301 -28.87 -23.25 43.35
CA CYS A 301 -29.85 -24.11 42.68
C CYS A 301 -31.30 -23.67 42.95
N ALA A 302 -31.56 -23.01 44.07
CA ALA A 302 -32.88 -22.51 44.41
C ALA A 302 -33.33 -21.32 43.54
N SER A 303 -32.43 -20.37 43.21
CA SER A 303 -32.85 -19.12 42.58
C SER A 303 -31.82 -18.39 41.71
N CYS A 304 -30.57 -18.85 41.64
CA CYS A 304 -29.47 -18.05 41.07
C CYS A 304 -28.70 -18.72 39.92
N LEU A 305 -29.02 -19.96 39.53
CA LEU A 305 -28.32 -20.63 38.43
C LEU A 305 -28.30 -19.84 37.10
N PRO A 306 -29.41 -19.22 36.64
CA PRO A 306 -29.37 -18.38 35.44
C PRO A 306 -28.33 -17.26 35.51
N LEU A 307 -28.07 -16.70 36.69
CA LEU A 307 -27.03 -15.69 36.88
C LEU A 307 -25.63 -16.26 36.61
N ALA A 308 -25.38 -17.51 37.00
CA ALA A 308 -24.15 -18.23 36.69
C ALA A 308 -24.01 -18.44 35.18
N GLY A 309 -25.12 -18.72 34.50
CA GLY A 309 -25.21 -18.78 33.06
C GLY A 309 -24.84 -17.48 32.36
N LEU A 310 -25.28 -16.32 32.85
CA LEU A 310 -24.90 -15.03 32.28
C LEU A 310 -23.37 -14.82 32.34
N LEU A 311 -22.72 -15.23 33.42
CA LEU A 311 -21.25 -15.16 33.53
C LEU A 311 -20.52 -16.14 32.58
N LEU A 312 -21.24 -17.08 31.97
CA LEU A 312 -20.74 -18.04 30.96
C LEU A 312 -21.17 -17.70 29.53
N GLU A 313 -22.08 -16.74 29.34
CA GLU A 313 -22.76 -16.47 28.05
C GLU A 313 -21.79 -16.26 26.89
N ASP A 314 -20.72 -15.49 27.10
CA ASP A 314 -19.69 -15.24 26.08
C ASP A 314 -18.97 -16.53 25.63
N ASP A 315 -18.74 -17.47 26.57
CA ASP A 315 -18.00 -18.72 26.30
C ASP A 315 -18.93 -19.89 25.90
N ALA A 316 -20.23 -19.67 26.02
CA ALA A 316 -21.29 -20.59 25.62
C ALA A 316 -21.95 -20.13 24.30
N ALA A 317 -21.56 -18.99 23.74
CA ALA A 317 -22.06 -18.49 22.48
C ALA A 317 -21.79 -19.48 21.34
N VAL A 318 -22.81 -19.72 20.50
CA VAL A 318 -22.74 -20.71 19.40
C VAL A 318 -21.72 -20.30 18.34
N VAL A 319 -21.58 -18.99 18.10
CA VAL A 319 -20.61 -18.44 17.15
C VAL A 319 -19.62 -17.56 17.91
N ALA A 320 -18.33 -17.89 17.83
CA ALA A 320 -17.24 -17.19 18.54
C ALA A 320 -17.05 -15.71 18.14
N THR A 321 -17.75 -15.22 17.11
CA THR A 321 -17.76 -13.81 16.71
C THR A 321 -18.87 -13.00 17.37
N GLY A 322 -19.83 -13.64 18.05
CA GLY A 322 -20.96 -12.98 18.70
C GLY A 322 -20.64 -12.66 20.14
N ASP A 323 -20.39 -11.38 20.43
CA ASP A 323 -20.42 -10.86 21.79
C ASP A 323 -21.75 -11.27 22.46
N ALA A 324 -21.76 -11.55 23.77
CA ALA A 324 -23.01 -11.70 24.51
C ALA A 324 -23.88 -10.45 24.36
N ILE A 325 -25.19 -10.63 24.48
CA ILE A 325 -26.14 -9.52 24.45
C ILE A 325 -25.78 -8.55 25.58
N ASP A 326 -25.57 -7.29 25.21
CA ASP A 326 -25.27 -6.19 26.12
C ASP A 326 -26.17 -5.00 25.81
N LEU A 327 -27.26 -4.87 26.59
CA LEU A 327 -28.19 -3.76 26.45
C LEU A 327 -27.57 -2.41 26.87
N LEU A 328 -26.49 -2.43 27.66
CA LEU A 328 -25.79 -1.21 28.07
C LEU A 328 -24.84 -0.72 26.97
N HIS A 329 -24.25 -1.64 26.20
CA HIS A 329 -23.36 -1.34 25.08
C HIS A 329 -23.74 -2.15 23.82
N PRO A 330 -24.86 -1.82 23.16
CA PRO A 330 -25.36 -2.59 22.03
C PRO A 330 -24.36 -2.75 20.89
N THR A 331 -24.49 -3.84 20.13
CA THR A 331 -23.61 -4.17 19.01
C THR A 331 -23.55 -3.02 17.99
N ALA A 332 -22.36 -2.48 17.76
CA ALA A 332 -22.16 -1.37 16.83
C ALA A 332 -22.38 -1.79 15.37
N LEU A 333 -22.99 -0.90 14.59
CA LEU A 333 -23.10 -1.04 13.15
C LEU A 333 -21.70 -1.05 12.51
N ILE A 334 -21.51 -1.93 11.54
CA ILE A 334 -20.31 -1.90 10.69
C ILE A 334 -20.57 -0.82 9.64
N ASP A 335 -19.97 0.36 9.81
CA ASP A 335 -19.98 1.38 8.75
C ASP A 335 -19.05 0.92 7.61
N VAL A 336 -19.64 0.21 6.63
CA VAL A 336 -18.95 -0.25 5.42
C VAL A 336 -18.37 0.96 4.65
N ALA A 337 -19.07 2.10 4.64
CA ALA A 337 -18.61 3.30 3.97
C ALA A 337 -17.42 3.95 4.69
N ALA A 338 -17.35 3.94 6.03
CA ALA A 338 -16.16 4.36 6.78
C ALA A 338 -14.96 3.46 6.48
N ARG A 339 -15.16 2.14 6.38
CA ARG A 339 -14.06 1.20 6.06
C ARG A 339 -13.52 1.44 4.65
N THR A 340 -14.40 1.72 3.69
CA THR A 340 -14.01 2.08 2.32
C THR A 340 -13.32 3.44 2.27
N ARG A 341 -13.82 4.46 2.99
CA ARG A 341 -13.18 5.77 3.13
C ARG A 341 -11.77 5.66 3.74
N GLN A 342 -11.60 4.86 4.78
CA GLN A 342 -10.29 4.61 5.39
C GLN A 342 -9.32 3.92 4.43
N ARG A 343 -9.78 2.93 3.65
CA ARG A 343 -8.96 2.28 2.62
C ARG A 343 -8.53 3.26 1.54
N ILE A 344 -9.46 4.07 1.03
CA ILE A 344 -9.18 5.10 0.02
C ILE A 344 -8.17 6.12 0.56
N LEU A 345 -8.37 6.63 1.78
CA LEU A 345 -7.43 7.57 2.41
C LEU A 345 -6.04 6.96 2.62
N THR A 346 -5.97 5.67 2.96
CA THR A 346 -4.69 4.95 3.09
C THR A 346 -3.96 4.86 1.75
N ILE A 347 -4.68 4.48 0.69
CA ILE A 347 -4.12 4.40 -0.67
C ILE A 347 -3.68 5.80 -1.15
N ALA A 348 -4.49 6.82 -0.92
CA ALA A 348 -4.15 8.20 -1.25
C ALA A 348 -2.90 8.67 -0.49
N GLY A 349 -2.79 8.35 0.81
CA GLY A 349 -1.60 8.65 1.61
C GLY A 349 -0.34 7.99 1.07
N ILE A 350 -0.42 6.71 0.69
CA ILE A 350 0.71 5.98 0.07
C ILE A 350 1.11 6.64 -1.27
N MET A 351 0.14 6.99 -2.11
CA MET A 351 0.38 7.68 -3.40
C MET A 351 1.08 9.03 -3.22
N VAL A 352 0.66 9.83 -2.23
CA VAL A 352 1.30 11.12 -1.94
C VAL A 352 2.75 10.92 -1.48
N ILE A 353 3.01 9.96 -0.59
CA ILE A 353 4.37 9.65 -0.14
C ILE A 353 5.24 9.17 -1.31
N ALA A 354 4.71 8.28 -2.17
CA ALA A 354 5.41 7.80 -3.35
C ALA A 354 5.70 8.92 -4.36
N GLY A 355 4.75 9.82 -4.59
CA GLY A 355 4.92 10.99 -5.47
C GLY A 355 5.96 11.97 -4.96
N LEU A 356 5.93 12.31 -3.66
CA LEU A 356 6.92 13.17 -3.02
C LEU A 356 8.32 12.53 -3.02
N GLY A 357 8.40 11.23 -2.75
CA GLY A 357 9.64 10.45 -2.85
C GLY A 357 10.20 10.44 -4.27
N GLY A 358 9.36 10.15 -5.26
CA GLY A 358 9.75 10.17 -6.68
C GLY A 358 10.24 11.55 -7.13
N TRP A 359 9.54 12.62 -6.75
CA TRP A 359 9.93 13.99 -7.10
C TRP A 359 11.27 14.41 -6.49
N THR A 360 11.51 14.09 -5.21
CA THR A 360 12.78 14.42 -4.54
C THR A 360 13.97 13.67 -5.12
N PHE A 361 13.82 12.38 -5.43
CA PHE A 361 14.88 11.62 -6.11
C PHE A 361 15.10 12.10 -7.55
N GLY A 362 14.02 12.42 -8.27
CA GLY A 362 14.07 12.97 -9.63
C GLY A 362 14.82 14.31 -9.68
N ALA A 363 14.48 15.25 -8.80
CA ALA A 363 15.11 16.57 -8.74
C ALA A 363 16.62 16.49 -8.46
N ARG A 364 17.05 15.56 -7.59
CA ARG A 364 18.48 15.30 -7.33
C ARG A 364 19.20 14.71 -8.53
N SER A 365 18.54 13.82 -9.27
CA SER A 365 19.13 13.24 -10.49
C SER A 365 19.24 14.27 -11.61
N TRP A 366 18.26 15.17 -11.73
CA TRP A 366 18.26 16.26 -12.71
C TRP A 366 19.39 17.26 -12.43
N SER A 367 19.55 17.70 -11.17
CA SER A 367 20.63 18.61 -10.81
C SER A 367 22.02 18.00 -11.02
N ALA A 368 22.18 16.70 -10.77
CA ALA A 368 23.41 15.98 -11.08
C ALA A 368 23.68 15.88 -12.58
N LEU A 369 22.63 15.79 -13.41
CA LEU A 369 22.76 15.75 -14.87
C LEU A 369 23.13 17.13 -15.44
N GLU A 370 22.48 18.18 -14.95
CA GLU A 370 22.77 19.58 -15.32
C GLU A 370 24.23 19.92 -14.97
N GLY A 371 24.70 19.54 -13.78
CA GLY A 371 26.10 19.75 -13.38
C GLY A 371 27.11 19.04 -14.29
N ARG A 372 26.79 17.84 -14.80
CA ARG A 372 27.65 17.15 -15.78
C ARG A 372 27.64 17.83 -17.14
N HIS A 373 26.47 18.31 -17.58
CA HIS A 373 26.34 19.05 -18.84
C HIS A 373 27.18 20.33 -18.81
N ASP A 374 27.11 21.08 -17.72
CA ASP A 374 27.88 22.32 -17.56
C ASP A 374 29.40 22.06 -17.48
N ASP A 375 29.84 21.02 -16.77
CA ASP A 375 31.25 20.62 -16.72
C ASP A 375 31.80 20.24 -18.11
N LEU A 376 31.04 19.45 -18.88
CA LEU A 376 31.42 19.09 -20.24
C LEU A 376 31.49 20.32 -21.16
N ARG A 377 30.54 21.25 -21.01
CA ARG A 377 30.52 22.50 -21.79
C ARG A 377 31.71 23.41 -21.44
N ALA A 378 32.08 23.48 -20.16
CA ALA A 378 33.26 24.20 -19.71
C ALA A 378 34.55 23.60 -20.29
N LYS A 379 34.71 22.27 -20.23
CA LYS A 379 35.84 21.55 -20.83
C LYS A 379 35.95 21.80 -22.33
N ALA A 380 34.83 21.79 -23.06
CA ALA A 380 34.79 22.07 -24.49
C ALA A 380 35.24 23.51 -24.82
N ARG A 381 34.82 24.50 -24.01
CA ARG A 381 35.25 25.91 -24.16
C ARG A 381 36.76 26.08 -23.99
N THR A 382 37.37 25.37 -23.04
CA THR A 382 38.81 25.45 -22.78
C THR A 382 39.64 24.71 -23.84
N ALA A 383 39.17 23.57 -24.34
CA ALA A 383 39.89 22.77 -25.33
C ALA A 383 39.86 23.35 -26.75
N SER A 384 38.78 24.06 -27.12
CA SER A 384 38.59 24.64 -28.46
C SER A 384 39.73 25.57 -28.92
N PRO A 385 40.19 26.59 -28.14
CA PRO A 385 41.27 27.47 -28.57
C PRO A 385 42.61 26.72 -28.71
N LEU A 386 42.87 25.71 -27.87
CA LEU A 386 44.06 24.88 -27.97
C LEU A 386 44.06 24.07 -29.28
N ARG A 387 42.92 23.46 -29.63
CA ARG A 387 42.75 22.72 -30.89
C ARG A 387 42.93 23.60 -32.12
N LEU A 388 42.38 24.81 -32.10
CA LEU A 388 42.53 25.78 -33.19
C LEU A 388 43.98 26.24 -33.36
N ARG A 389 44.73 26.45 -32.26
CA ARG A 389 46.16 26.76 -32.31
C ARG A 389 46.97 25.63 -32.95
N TYR A 390 46.79 24.39 -32.50
CA TYR A 390 47.47 23.24 -33.10
C TYR A 390 47.17 23.08 -34.58
N LYS A 391 45.89 23.22 -34.99
CA LYS A 391 45.52 23.14 -36.41
C LYS A 391 46.16 24.24 -37.24
N ARG A 392 46.24 25.47 -36.72
CA ARG A 392 46.93 26.58 -37.38
C ARG A 392 48.42 26.29 -37.54
N ASP A 393 49.07 25.80 -36.50
CA ASP A 393 50.52 25.56 -36.52
C ASP A 393 50.86 24.38 -37.46
N ASP A 394 50.05 23.32 -37.48
CA ASP A 394 50.14 22.23 -38.46
C ASP A 394 50.02 22.73 -39.92
N LEU A 395 49.04 23.61 -40.21
CA LEU A 395 48.88 24.19 -41.55
C LEU A 395 50.07 25.08 -41.94
N LYS A 396 50.66 25.82 -41.00
CA LYS A 396 51.87 26.61 -41.26
C LYS A 396 53.06 25.72 -41.63
N VAL A 397 53.27 24.63 -40.90
CA VAL A 397 54.34 23.68 -41.19
C VAL A 397 54.16 23.09 -42.58
N LYS A 398 52.96 22.61 -42.91
CA LYS A 398 52.65 22.06 -44.24
C LYS A 398 52.85 23.08 -45.37
N HIS A 399 52.54 24.34 -45.12
CA HIS A 399 52.74 25.41 -46.11
C HIS A 399 54.24 25.66 -46.36
N ILE A 400 55.06 25.71 -45.31
CA ILE A 400 56.52 25.86 -45.43
C ILE A 400 57.13 24.66 -46.17
N GLU A 401 56.67 23.44 -45.86
CA GLU A 401 57.11 22.22 -46.56
C GLU A 401 56.75 22.27 -48.05
N ALA A 402 55.51 22.66 -48.38
CA ALA A 402 55.08 22.83 -49.77
C ALA A 402 55.91 23.90 -50.50
N TYR A 403 56.26 25.00 -49.83
CA TYR A 403 57.12 26.02 -50.42
C TYR A 403 58.54 25.50 -50.68
N ARG A 404 59.11 24.77 -49.71
CA ARG A 404 60.46 24.19 -49.82
C ARG A 404 60.58 23.19 -50.97
N LEU A 405 59.50 22.50 -51.33
CA LEU A 405 59.48 21.56 -52.45
C LEU A 405 59.53 22.24 -53.83
N LEU A 406 59.20 23.53 -53.92
CA LEU A 406 59.36 24.33 -55.12
C LEU A 406 60.83 24.76 -55.22
N ALA A 407 61.69 23.82 -55.59
CA ALA A 407 63.12 24.05 -55.78
C ALA A 407 63.41 24.06 -57.29
N PRO A 408 63.37 25.23 -57.96
CA PRO A 408 63.65 25.29 -59.38
C PRO A 408 65.12 24.99 -59.65
N ASP A 409 65.40 24.24 -60.70
CA ASP A 409 66.78 24.05 -61.16
C ASP A 409 67.22 25.27 -61.97
N TRP A 410 67.60 26.31 -61.23
CA TRP A 410 68.04 27.57 -61.82
C TRP A 410 69.19 27.40 -62.80
N LEU A 411 70.15 26.52 -62.49
CA LEU A 411 71.33 26.32 -63.32
C LEU A 411 70.96 25.64 -64.63
N ALA A 412 70.07 24.65 -64.61
CA ALA A 412 69.59 24.00 -65.83
C ALA A 412 68.82 24.98 -66.73
N HIS A 413 67.95 25.84 -66.15
CA HIS A 413 67.28 26.88 -66.93
C HIS A 413 68.26 27.88 -67.53
N PHE A 414 69.30 28.30 -66.79
CA PHE A 414 70.33 29.18 -67.33
C PHE A 414 71.18 28.51 -68.42
N ASP A 415 71.50 27.21 -68.31
CA ASP A 415 72.19 26.47 -69.38
C ASP A 415 71.32 26.33 -70.63
N GLY A 416 70.01 26.11 -70.46
CA GLY A 416 69.05 26.12 -71.56
C GLY A 416 69.03 27.46 -72.29
N LEU A 417 68.88 28.56 -71.54
CA LEU A 417 68.85 29.92 -72.10
C LEU A 417 70.19 30.33 -72.75
N ARG A 418 71.32 29.84 -72.23
CA ARG A 418 72.65 30.07 -72.81
C ARG A 418 72.74 29.56 -74.25
N ARG A 419 72.02 28.51 -74.64
CA ARG A 419 72.08 27.96 -76.01
C ARG A 419 71.56 28.93 -77.07
N PHE A 420 70.79 29.93 -76.66
CA PHE A 420 70.31 30.99 -77.52
C PHE A 420 71.27 32.19 -77.58
N ALA A 421 72.39 32.16 -76.85
CA ALA A 421 73.41 33.20 -76.91
C ALA A 421 73.97 33.30 -78.33
N PRO A 422 73.72 34.41 -79.07
CA PRO A 422 74.24 34.58 -80.42
C PRO A 422 75.77 34.79 -80.38
N ASP A 423 76.41 34.76 -81.54
CA ASP A 423 77.83 35.12 -81.67
C ASP A 423 78.08 36.46 -80.93
N PRO A 424 79.05 36.56 -80.00
CA PRO A 424 79.35 37.76 -79.24
C PRO A 424 79.62 39.01 -80.10
N SER A 425 79.97 38.84 -81.37
CA SER A 425 80.14 39.93 -82.32
C SER A 425 78.81 40.54 -82.84
N SER A 426 77.68 39.88 -82.56
CA SER A 426 76.34 40.20 -83.07
C SER A 426 75.32 40.56 -81.98
N VAL A 427 75.48 40.04 -80.77
CA VAL A 427 74.62 40.34 -79.60
C VAL A 427 75.46 40.36 -78.32
N VAL A 428 75.17 41.33 -77.45
CA VAL A 428 75.74 41.46 -76.11
C VAL A 428 74.62 41.41 -75.09
N LEU A 429 74.69 40.48 -74.14
CA LEU A 429 73.76 40.44 -73.00
C LEU A 429 74.25 41.38 -71.90
N ASP A 430 73.33 42.19 -71.38
CA ASP A 430 73.56 43.18 -70.33
C ASP A 430 73.16 42.63 -68.96
N SER A 431 72.01 41.95 -68.92
CA SER A 431 71.40 41.48 -67.69
C SER A 431 70.62 40.19 -67.95
N LEU A 432 70.76 39.23 -67.04
CA LEU A 432 69.93 38.04 -66.96
C LEU A 432 69.55 37.85 -65.49
N SER A 433 68.27 38.02 -65.17
CA SER A 433 67.73 37.79 -63.83
C SER A 433 66.64 36.73 -63.88
N ALA A 434 66.52 35.97 -62.80
CA ALA A 434 65.50 34.95 -62.63
C ALA A 434 64.86 35.08 -61.24
N GLN A 435 63.54 34.90 -61.19
CA GLN A 435 62.76 34.97 -59.97
C GLN A 435 61.66 33.91 -59.99
N LEU A 436 61.42 33.28 -58.84
CA LEU A 436 60.19 32.51 -58.61
C LEU A 436 59.11 33.53 -58.25
N ASP A 437 58.27 33.87 -59.22
CA ASP A 437 57.21 34.86 -59.06
C ASP A 437 55.96 34.17 -58.44
N ALA A 438 55.22 34.94 -57.64
CA ALA A 438 53.97 34.58 -56.94
C ALA A 438 53.59 33.09 -56.87
N THR A 439 54.11 32.35 -55.88
CA THR A 439 53.62 30.98 -55.65
C THR A 439 52.40 30.99 -54.73
N GLU A 440 51.21 30.92 -55.31
CA GLU A 440 50.01 30.64 -54.53
C GLU A 440 50.04 29.18 -54.06
N ILE A 441 50.22 28.99 -52.74
CA ILE A 441 50.07 27.68 -52.08
C ILE A 441 48.69 27.64 -51.42
N GLU A 442 47.79 26.87 -52.03
CA GLU A 442 46.41 26.70 -51.58
C GLU A 442 46.27 25.40 -50.75
N TYR A 443 45.45 25.44 -49.71
CA TYR A 443 45.07 24.24 -48.95
C TYR A 443 43.76 23.68 -49.51
N SER A 444 43.81 22.51 -50.13
CA SER A 444 42.64 21.86 -50.74
C SER A 444 41.70 21.23 -49.71
N ASP A 445 40.43 21.05 -50.09
CA ASP A 445 39.41 20.34 -49.29
C ASP A 445 39.77 18.88 -48.99
N VAL A 446 40.70 18.30 -49.76
CA VAL A 446 41.24 16.94 -49.58
C VAL A 446 42.42 16.91 -48.58
N GLY A 447 42.75 18.05 -47.97
CA GLY A 447 43.76 18.15 -46.91
C GLY A 447 45.21 18.20 -47.39
N LYS A 448 45.44 18.51 -48.68
CA LYS A 448 46.78 18.65 -49.27
C LYS A 448 47.06 20.11 -49.66
N MET A 449 48.31 20.53 -49.51
CA MET A 449 48.81 21.79 -50.07
C MET A 449 49.08 21.63 -51.56
N SER A 450 48.64 22.57 -52.37
CA SER A 450 48.88 22.61 -53.82
C SER A 450 49.55 23.93 -54.18
N ALA A 451 50.61 23.88 -54.98
CA ALA A 451 51.37 25.05 -55.40
C ALA A 451 51.33 25.19 -56.93
N LYS A 452 51.20 26.42 -57.43
CA LYS A 452 51.32 26.76 -58.85
C LYS A 452 52.57 27.62 -59.06
N PRO A 453 53.75 27.03 -59.32
CA PRO A 453 54.97 27.82 -59.53
C PRO A 453 54.93 28.56 -60.86
N GLU A 454 55.39 29.82 -60.87
CA GLU A 454 55.71 30.58 -62.08
C GLU A 454 57.15 31.11 -61.95
N LEU A 455 58.04 30.64 -62.82
CA LEU A 455 59.38 31.17 -62.97
C LEU A 455 59.36 32.30 -63.99
N ARG A 456 60.01 33.40 -63.67
CA ARG A 456 60.14 34.56 -64.51
C ARG A 456 61.61 34.87 -64.73
N PHE A 457 62.02 34.96 -65.99
CA PHE A 457 63.35 35.38 -66.40
C PHE A 457 63.26 36.71 -67.14
N ILE A 458 64.22 37.59 -66.93
CA ILE A 458 64.33 38.88 -67.64
C ILE A 458 65.70 38.91 -68.29
N LEU A 459 65.70 39.08 -69.62
CA LEU A 459 66.88 39.12 -70.48
C LEU A 459 66.97 40.51 -71.10
N ASP A 460 68.01 41.24 -70.77
CA ASP A 460 68.31 42.54 -71.35
C ASP A 460 69.63 42.49 -72.11
N GLY A 461 69.71 43.17 -73.25
CA GLY A 461 70.93 43.20 -74.06
C GLY A 461 70.84 44.15 -75.25
N GLU A 462 71.85 44.08 -76.11
CA GLU A 462 71.97 44.88 -77.32
C GLU A 462 72.37 44.01 -78.52
N ALA A 463 71.91 44.35 -79.72
CA ALA A 463 72.13 43.62 -80.97
C ALA A 463 72.68 44.51 -82.09
N LYS A 464 73.47 43.92 -82.99
CA LYS A 464 74.13 44.59 -84.12
C LYS A 464 73.14 45.21 -85.11
N ASP A 465 72.05 44.52 -85.35
CA ASP A 465 70.94 44.98 -86.17
C ASP A 465 69.60 44.43 -85.66
N ARG A 466 68.51 45.04 -86.14
CA ARG A 466 67.14 44.65 -85.76
C ARG A 466 66.83 43.20 -86.12
N THR A 467 67.32 42.74 -87.28
CA THR A 467 67.14 41.36 -87.75
C THR A 467 67.74 40.34 -86.79
N THR A 468 68.85 40.65 -86.14
CA THR A 468 69.49 39.77 -85.15
C THR A 468 68.69 39.71 -83.85
N ALA A 469 68.14 40.83 -83.37
CA ALA A 469 67.26 40.85 -82.21
C ALA A 469 65.94 40.08 -82.48
N ASP A 470 65.32 40.31 -83.64
CA ASP A 470 64.11 39.60 -84.05
C ASP A 470 64.37 38.09 -84.21
N ALA A 471 65.52 37.69 -84.76
CA ALA A 471 65.90 36.28 -84.85
C ALA A 471 66.12 35.62 -83.47
N LEU A 472 66.68 36.34 -82.50
CA LEU A 472 66.82 35.87 -81.12
C LEU A 472 65.44 35.70 -80.47
N ARG A 473 64.54 36.67 -80.66
CA ARG A 473 63.16 36.57 -80.18
C ARG A 473 62.44 35.37 -80.80
N ASP A 474 62.56 35.18 -82.10
CA ASP A 474 61.93 34.07 -82.83
C ASP A 474 62.50 32.72 -82.38
N ALA A 475 63.79 32.64 -82.05
CA ALA A 475 64.40 31.44 -81.49
C ALA A 475 63.82 31.11 -80.10
N LEU A 476 63.68 32.12 -79.24
CA LEU A 476 63.07 31.97 -77.90
C LEU A 476 61.57 31.63 -77.99
N VAL A 477 60.83 32.23 -78.93
CA VAL A 477 59.40 31.95 -79.14
C VAL A 477 59.17 30.54 -79.72
N LYS A 478 60.09 30.04 -80.56
CA LYS A 478 60.03 28.66 -81.07
C LYS A 478 60.26 27.62 -79.97
N GLU A 479 60.93 27.99 -78.88
CA GLU A 479 61.12 27.10 -77.75
C GLU A 479 59.82 26.96 -76.96
N LYS A 480 59.23 25.76 -76.98
CA LYS A 480 57.97 25.44 -76.29
C LYS A 480 58.07 25.44 -74.75
N GLY A 481 59.23 25.77 -74.19
CA GLY A 481 59.50 25.79 -72.75
C GLY A 481 59.20 27.12 -72.06
N TYR A 482 59.15 28.22 -72.82
CA TYR A 482 59.00 29.57 -72.28
C TYR A 482 57.95 30.37 -73.02
N THR A 483 57.17 31.15 -72.29
CA THR A 483 56.31 32.19 -72.85
C THR A 483 57.09 33.49 -72.89
N VAL A 484 57.31 34.03 -74.10
CA VAL A 484 58.14 35.23 -74.32
C VAL A 484 57.25 36.47 -74.42
N GLY A 485 57.51 37.46 -73.57
CA GLY A 485 57.02 38.82 -73.69
C GLY A 485 58.17 39.75 -74.07
N SER A 486 57.90 40.75 -74.92
CA SER A 486 58.86 41.81 -75.25
C SER A 486 58.47 43.08 -74.53
N THR A 487 59.41 43.69 -73.83
CA THR A 487 59.26 45.03 -73.26
C THR A 487 60.06 45.97 -74.15
N GLY A 488 59.35 46.75 -74.98
CA GLY A 488 59.92 47.41 -76.16
C GLY A 488 61.12 48.32 -75.89
N ALA A 489 62.15 48.15 -76.72
CA ALA A 489 63.19 49.15 -76.96
C ALA A 489 63.37 49.30 -78.49
N ASP A 490 62.32 49.77 -79.17
CA ASP A 490 62.26 49.88 -80.64
C ASP A 490 63.07 51.06 -81.24
N ALA A 491 63.91 51.72 -80.43
CA ALA A 491 64.69 52.89 -80.83
C ALA A 491 66.19 52.56 -80.89
N ARG A 492 66.88 53.12 -81.91
CA ARG A 492 68.35 53.08 -81.97
C ARG A 492 68.93 53.83 -80.78
N GLY A 493 69.95 53.28 -80.13
CA GLY A 493 70.60 53.96 -79.00
C GLY A 493 71.35 53.09 -77.99
N GLY A 494 71.66 51.83 -78.31
CA GLY A 494 72.48 51.00 -77.43
C GLY A 494 73.94 51.50 -77.35
N ARG A 495 74.60 51.20 -76.24
CA ARG A 495 75.92 51.72 -75.88
C ARG A 495 77.06 50.98 -76.59
N ARG A 496 76.90 49.67 -76.83
CA ARG A 496 77.87 48.77 -77.45
C ARG A 496 77.41 48.35 -78.84
N LEU A 497 76.13 48.05 -79.00
CA LEU A 497 75.51 47.73 -80.27
C LEU A 497 74.26 48.60 -80.48
N PRO A 498 73.89 48.95 -81.73
CA PRO A 498 72.93 50.02 -81.99
C PRO A 498 71.47 49.73 -81.55
N TYR A 499 71.08 48.48 -81.30
CA TYR A 499 69.69 48.09 -81.01
C TYR A 499 69.54 47.37 -79.66
N PRO A 500 69.06 48.03 -78.59
CA PRO A 500 68.74 47.36 -77.33
C PRO A 500 67.51 46.44 -77.43
N PHE A 501 67.44 45.41 -76.59
CA PHE A 501 66.27 44.54 -76.42
C PHE A 501 66.08 44.17 -74.95
N ALA A 502 64.82 43.93 -74.58
CA ALA A 502 64.42 43.40 -73.27
C ALA A 502 63.30 42.37 -73.44
N TYR A 503 63.56 41.13 -73.02
CA TYR A 503 62.63 40.01 -73.09
C TYR A 503 62.31 39.50 -71.70
N THR A 504 61.03 39.27 -71.43
CA THR A 504 60.55 38.56 -70.24
C THR A 504 60.15 37.16 -70.64
N LEU A 505 60.76 36.13 -70.07
CA LEU A 505 60.39 34.74 -70.26
C LEU A 505 59.64 34.22 -69.04
N ARG A 506 58.58 33.45 -69.25
CA ARG A 506 57.81 32.84 -68.16
C ARG A 506 57.62 31.35 -68.39
N THR A 507 57.76 30.55 -67.34
CA THR A 507 57.46 29.12 -67.38
C THR A 507 56.87 28.65 -66.05
N THR A 508 56.00 27.66 -66.10
CA THR A 508 55.44 27.02 -64.89
C THR A 508 56.20 25.76 -64.49
N GLU A 509 57.25 25.42 -65.23
CA GLU A 509 58.04 24.21 -65.03
C GLU A 509 59.26 24.54 -64.17
N LEU A 510 59.48 23.77 -63.10
CA LEU A 510 60.61 23.94 -62.18
C LEU A 510 61.93 23.42 -62.76
N GLU A 511 61.85 22.58 -63.78
CA GLU A 511 62.98 22.05 -64.54
C GLU A 511 62.73 22.34 -66.02
N PRO A 512 63.77 22.67 -66.81
CA PRO A 512 63.61 22.92 -68.24
C PRO A 512 63.27 21.63 -69.00
N LYS A 513 62.36 21.70 -69.98
CA LYS A 513 62.14 20.56 -70.90
C LYS A 513 63.42 20.22 -71.65
N GLN A 514 63.91 18.99 -71.48
CA GLN A 514 65.02 18.50 -72.28
C GLN A 514 64.61 18.39 -73.77
N LEU A 515 65.36 19.05 -74.65
CA LEU A 515 65.21 18.95 -76.10
C LEU A 515 65.59 17.54 -76.58
N GLY A 516 64.67 16.86 -77.26
CA GLY A 516 64.84 15.49 -77.74
C GLY A 516 66.02 15.33 -78.70
N VAL A 517 66.97 14.48 -78.31
CA VAL A 517 67.86 13.77 -79.24
C VAL A 517 67.00 12.71 -79.93
N ALA A 518 66.81 12.86 -81.24
CA ALA A 518 66.20 11.82 -82.06
C ALA A 518 67.13 10.61 -82.12
N GLY A 519 66.71 9.48 -81.54
CA GLY A 519 67.47 8.24 -81.57
C GLY A 519 66.70 7.05 -80.98
N GLY A 520 65.87 6.43 -81.82
CA GLY A 520 65.73 4.97 -81.92
C GLY A 520 65.22 4.14 -80.74
N ALA A 521 63.98 3.67 -80.90
CA ALA A 521 63.46 2.35 -80.55
C ALA A 521 63.49 1.87 -79.07
N ALA A 522 62.32 1.74 -78.47
CA ALA A 522 61.60 0.45 -78.42
C ALA A 522 60.25 0.61 -77.69
N ASP A 523 59.16 0.25 -78.37
CA ASP A 523 57.97 -0.26 -77.70
C ASP A 523 58.27 -1.73 -77.32
N PRO A 524 57.75 -2.28 -76.22
CA PRO A 524 56.35 -2.73 -76.28
C PRO A 524 55.55 -2.66 -74.97
N ALA A 525 54.23 -2.47 -75.16
CA ALA A 525 53.10 -3.18 -74.57
C ALA A 525 53.18 -3.69 -73.11
N ALA A 526 52.16 -3.35 -72.30
CA ALA A 526 51.05 -4.26 -71.92
C ALA A 526 50.36 -3.87 -70.60
N LYS A 527 49.02 -3.78 -70.70
CA LYS A 527 47.94 -4.32 -69.83
C LYS A 527 47.94 -4.17 -68.29
N ALA A 528 46.68 -4.09 -67.84
CA ALA A 528 46.08 -4.37 -66.52
C ALA A 528 46.19 -3.23 -65.50
N GLY A 529 45.13 -2.75 -64.85
CA GLY A 529 43.89 -3.42 -64.43
C GLY A 529 44.02 -3.78 -62.95
N GLY A 530 43.11 -3.29 -62.11
CA GLY A 530 42.97 -3.76 -60.73
C GLY A 530 42.71 -2.62 -59.75
N GLY A 531 41.58 -2.70 -59.05
CA GLY A 531 41.13 -1.72 -58.09
C GLY A 531 41.75 -1.83 -56.71
N SER A 532 41.50 -0.79 -55.92
CA SER A 532 41.00 -0.85 -54.54
C SER A 532 40.35 0.48 -54.22
#